data_AF-T0TAX0-F1
#
_entry.id   AF-T0TAX0-F1
#
_cell.length_a   1.000
_cell.length_b   1.000
_cell.length_c   1.000
_cell.angle_alpha   90.00
_cell.angle_beta   90.00
_cell.angle_gamma   90.00
#
_symmetry.space_group_name_H-M   'P 1'
#
loop_
_entity.id
_entity.type
_entity.pdbx_description
1 polymer ?
#
loop_
_entity_poly.entity_id
_entity_poly.type
_entity_poly.pdbx_seq_one_letter_code
_entity_poly.pdbx_strand_id
1 'polypeptide(L)'
;MVLKKQITDSFNELRKQPRLSLILIFDFLTQIFFQTHFQLWQSFFLSKGIDSQYFPFFYIAFQVITLFSYSINIDSVKKYAGVLKFSPLIVFLPLTFFLGKIEIFLTAYFIFVFVFYVIEFILNYQFNKMVSVENISSLISFKSTVSRIGSVLLLCILSFMVKQMSVSAVMAINFMLSLILLAVLSVIIMKKAGVDSDVK
;
A
#
# COMPACT_ATOMS: atom_id res chain seq x y z
N MET A 1 -30.03 -20.57 0.69
CA MET A 1 -30.68 -19.32 0.24
C MET A 1 -30.10 -18.08 0.96
N VAL A 2 -29.87 -18.15 2.28
CA VAL A 2 -29.29 -17.07 3.10
C VAL A 2 -27.89 -16.63 2.62
N LEU A 3 -26.98 -17.57 2.33
CA LEU A 3 -25.63 -17.25 1.86
C LEU A 3 -25.62 -16.47 0.53
N LYS A 4 -26.43 -16.90 -0.45
CA LYS A 4 -26.58 -16.22 -1.74
C LYS A 4 -27.13 -14.80 -1.56
N LYS A 5 -28.08 -14.63 -0.64
CA LYS A 5 -28.64 -13.31 -0.29
C LYS A 5 -27.57 -12.41 0.33
N GLN A 6 -26.81 -12.90 1.30
CA GLN A 6 -25.74 -12.15 1.97
C GLN A 6 -24.61 -11.74 0.99
N ILE A 7 -24.22 -12.63 0.07
CA ILE A 7 -23.28 -12.30 -1.01
C ILE A 7 -23.87 -11.19 -1.90
N THR A 8 -25.11 -11.35 -2.35
CA THR A 8 -25.79 -10.38 -3.22
C THR A 8 -25.91 -9.01 -2.53
N ASP A 9 -26.26 -8.99 -1.25
CA ASP A 9 -26.39 -7.77 -0.45
C ASP A 9 -25.03 -7.08 -0.25
N SER A 10 -23.97 -7.84 -0.01
CA SER A 10 -22.59 -7.31 0.07
C SER A 10 -22.13 -6.70 -1.26
N PHE A 11 -22.38 -7.37 -2.39
CA PHE A 11 -22.06 -6.84 -3.72
C PHE A 11 -22.91 -5.60 -4.07
N ASN A 12 -24.18 -5.59 -3.66
CA ASN A 12 -25.05 -4.43 -3.80
C ASN A 12 -24.54 -3.25 -2.98
N GLU A 13 -24.03 -3.48 -1.78
CA GLU A 13 -23.39 -2.43 -0.96
C GLU A 13 -22.15 -1.85 -1.63
N LEU A 14 -21.23 -2.71 -2.10
CA LEU A 14 -20.04 -2.29 -2.86
C LEU A 14 -20.40 -1.47 -4.10
N ARG A 15 -21.45 -1.88 -4.83
CA ARG A 15 -21.93 -1.19 -6.03
C ARG A 15 -22.58 0.15 -5.71
N LYS A 16 -23.35 0.23 -4.61
CA LYS A 16 -24.03 1.45 -4.16
C LYS A 16 -23.08 2.44 -3.49
N GLN A 17 -21.94 1.99 -2.98
CA GLN A 17 -20.92 2.82 -2.36
C GLN A 17 -19.61 2.80 -3.16
N PRO A 18 -19.47 3.66 -4.19
CA PRO A 18 -18.26 3.74 -5.01
C PRO A 18 -16.97 3.96 -4.20
N ARG A 19 -17.05 4.69 -3.08
CA ARG A 19 -15.93 4.93 -2.17
C ARG A 19 -15.39 3.62 -1.56
N LEU A 20 -16.26 2.66 -1.24
CA LEU A 20 -15.87 1.37 -0.70
C LEU A 20 -15.09 0.55 -1.74
N SER A 21 -15.60 0.55 -2.98
CA SER A 21 -14.93 -0.07 -4.13
C SER A 21 -13.57 0.59 -4.41
N LEU A 22 -13.45 1.90 -4.28
CA LEU A 22 -12.17 2.61 -4.41
C LEU A 22 -11.16 2.17 -3.35
N ILE A 23 -11.58 2.03 -2.08
CA ILE A 23 -10.69 1.55 -1.02
C ILE A 23 -10.13 0.17 -1.38
N LEU A 24 -10.93 -0.74 -1.94
CA LEU A 24 -10.44 -2.05 -2.41
C LEU A 24 -9.39 -1.93 -3.52
N ILE A 25 -9.54 -0.97 -4.44
CA ILE A 25 -8.55 -0.71 -5.49
C ILE A 25 -7.26 -0.15 -4.88
N PHE A 26 -7.35 0.82 -3.97
CA PHE A 26 -6.18 1.33 -3.25
C PHE A 26 -5.46 0.21 -2.50
N ASP A 27 -6.20 -0.64 -1.78
CA ASP A 27 -5.66 -1.79 -1.05
C ASP A 27 -4.94 -2.77 -1.99
N PHE A 28 -5.54 -3.08 -3.14
CA PHE A 28 -4.90 -3.87 -4.19
C PHE A 28 -3.61 -3.24 -4.71
N LEU A 29 -3.59 -1.92 -4.96
CA LEU A 29 -2.40 -1.21 -5.42
C LEU A 29 -1.28 -1.20 -4.37
N THR A 30 -1.62 -1.11 -3.07
CA THR A 30 -0.61 -1.22 -2.00
C THR A 30 0.08 -2.58 -1.97
N GLN A 31 -0.55 -3.64 -2.50
CA GLN A 31 0.08 -4.95 -2.61
C GLN A 31 1.36 -4.92 -3.45
N ILE A 32 1.47 -4.03 -4.44
CA ILE A 32 2.71 -3.88 -5.24
C ILE A 32 3.89 -3.61 -4.31
N PHE A 33 3.71 -2.69 -3.37
CA PHE A 33 4.71 -2.38 -2.36
C PHE A 33 4.90 -3.54 -1.39
N PHE A 34 3.83 -4.02 -0.75
CA PHE A 34 3.97 -5.02 0.33
C PHE A 34 4.56 -6.34 -0.17
N GLN A 35 4.14 -6.83 -1.34
CA GLN A 35 4.73 -8.03 -1.92
C GLN A 35 6.20 -7.80 -2.26
N THR A 36 6.54 -6.66 -2.84
CA THR A 36 7.95 -6.33 -3.14
C THR A 36 8.79 -6.27 -1.84
N HIS A 37 8.29 -5.57 -0.83
CA HIS A 37 8.93 -5.45 0.48
C HIS A 37 9.14 -6.83 1.10
N PHE A 38 8.07 -7.58 1.37
CA PHE A 38 8.17 -8.83 2.11
C PHE A 38 8.94 -9.93 1.39
N GLN A 39 8.87 -9.99 0.05
CA GLN A 39 9.54 -11.05 -0.71
C GLN A 39 11.02 -10.76 -0.94
N LEU A 40 11.41 -9.49 -1.04
CA LEU A 40 12.72 -9.14 -1.60
C LEU A 40 13.60 -8.29 -0.68
N TRP A 41 13.12 -7.81 0.48
CA TRP A 41 13.93 -6.97 1.37
C TRP A 41 15.25 -7.63 1.79
N GLN A 42 15.24 -8.93 2.08
CA GLN A 42 16.44 -9.68 2.47
C GLN A 42 17.46 -9.75 1.33
N SER A 43 17.01 -10.19 0.15
CA SER A 43 17.86 -10.26 -1.05
C SER A 43 18.38 -8.88 -1.45
N PHE A 44 17.56 -7.83 -1.27
CA PHE A 44 17.96 -6.46 -1.51
C PHE A 44 19.05 -6.02 -0.53
N PHE A 45 18.90 -6.27 0.77
CA PHE A 45 19.89 -5.90 1.79
C PHE A 45 21.21 -6.64 1.60
N LEU A 46 21.18 -7.94 1.24
CA LEU A 46 22.38 -8.69 0.84
C LEU A 46 23.06 -8.06 -0.37
N SER A 47 22.30 -7.63 -1.38
CA SER A 47 22.86 -6.94 -2.55
C SER A 47 23.50 -5.59 -2.21
N LYS A 48 23.25 -5.06 -1.00
CA LYS A 48 23.86 -3.83 -0.45
C LYS A 48 24.98 -4.10 0.54
N GLY A 49 25.39 -5.36 0.72
CA GLY A 49 26.47 -5.75 1.62
C GLY A 49 26.06 -5.82 3.10
N ILE A 50 24.76 -5.83 3.40
CA ILE A 50 24.26 -6.08 4.76
C ILE A 50 24.24 -7.58 5.01
N ASP A 51 24.96 -8.00 6.05
CA ASP A 51 25.02 -9.40 6.47
C ASP A 51 23.67 -9.90 7.01
N SER A 52 23.36 -11.18 6.73
CA SER A 52 22.11 -11.81 7.14
C SER A 52 21.96 -11.92 8.66
N GLN A 53 23.04 -11.87 9.44
CA GLN A 53 23.00 -11.83 10.91
C GLN A 53 22.19 -10.64 11.45
N TYR A 54 22.05 -9.56 10.67
CA TYR A 54 21.29 -8.38 11.05
C TYR A 54 19.80 -8.47 10.68
N PHE A 55 19.38 -9.48 9.92
CA PHE A 55 17.99 -9.62 9.47
C PHE A 55 16.96 -9.68 10.61
N PRO A 56 17.20 -10.38 11.73
CA PRO A 56 16.27 -10.35 12.86
C PRO A 56 16.05 -8.93 13.40
N PHE A 57 17.10 -8.11 13.45
CA PHE A 57 17.00 -6.71 13.90
C PHE A 57 16.14 -5.88 12.95
N PHE A 58 16.34 -6.00 11.64
CA PHE A 58 15.50 -5.32 10.65
C PHE A 58 14.05 -5.78 10.71
N TYR A 59 13.79 -7.07 10.92
CA TYR A 59 12.44 -7.59 11.10
C TYR A 59 11.75 -6.93 12.30
N ILE A 60 12.43 -6.87 13.45
CA ILE A 60 11.92 -6.18 14.65
C ILE A 60 11.67 -4.69 14.35
N ALA A 61 12.59 -4.03 13.65
CA ALA A 61 12.42 -2.62 13.27
C ALA A 61 11.17 -2.43 12.40
N PHE A 62 10.90 -3.30 11.44
CA PHE A 62 9.67 -3.25 10.64
C PHE A 62 8.42 -3.44 11.50
N GLN A 63 8.42 -4.37 12.46
CA GLN A 63 7.29 -4.55 13.38
C GLN A 63 7.03 -3.30 14.25
N VAL A 64 8.11 -2.68 14.75
CA VAL A 64 8.02 -1.44 15.52
C VAL A 64 7.45 -0.31 14.66
N ILE A 65 7.90 -0.17 13.41
CA ILE A 65 7.35 0.78 12.44
C ILE A 65 5.85 0.56 12.24
N THR A 66 5.41 -0.69 12.08
CA THR A 66 3.99 -1.04 11.98
C THR A 66 3.21 -0.64 13.24
N LEU A 67 3.72 -0.90 14.43
CA LEU A 67 3.03 -0.47 15.66
C LEU A 67 2.88 1.05 15.74
N PHE A 68 3.92 1.79 15.36
CA PHE A 68 3.87 3.25 15.33
C PHE A 68 2.89 3.78 14.28
N SER A 69 2.84 3.19 13.09
CA SER A 69 1.91 3.64 12.04
C SER A 69 0.44 3.48 12.45
N TYR A 70 0.11 2.42 13.19
CA TYR A 70 -1.23 2.17 13.73
C TYR A 70 -1.57 3.05 14.94
N SER A 71 -0.56 3.62 15.60
CA SER A 71 -0.74 4.54 16.74
C SER A 71 -1.05 5.98 16.29
N ILE A 72 -0.99 6.27 14.98
CA ILE A 72 -1.26 7.60 14.46
C ILE A 72 -2.75 7.93 14.61
N ASN A 73 -3.04 9.06 15.27
CA ASN A 73 -4.39 9.57 15.36
C ASN A 73 -4.89 10.08 13.98
N ILE A 74 -6.00 9.54 13.51
CA ILE A 74 -6.58 9.88 12.19
C ILE A 74 -7.01 11.34 12.05
N ASP A 75 -7.40 11.99 13.16
CA ASP A 75 -7.77 13.40 13.15
C ASP A 75 -6.53 14.30 13.03
N SER A 76 -5.39 13.83 13.55
CA SER A 76 -4.09 14.48 13.26
C SER A 76 -3.74 14.33 11.78
N VAL A 77 -3.92 13.15 11.19
CA VAL A 77 -3.68 12.94 9.74
C VAL A 77 -4.55 13.88 8.90
N LYS A 78 -5.84 14.02 9.21
CA LYS A 78 -6.73 14.96 8.48
C LYS A 78 -6.29 16.40 8.62
N LYS A 79 -5.87 16.83 9.82
CA LYS A 79 -5.37 18.18 10.08
C LYS A 79 -4.11 18.47 9.25
N TYR A 80 -3.22 17.49 9.12
CA TYR A 80 -2.01 17.59 8.31
C TYR A 80 -2.21 17.16 6.86
N ALA A 81 -3.39 16.67 6.44
CA ALA A 81 -3.63 16.21 5.07
C ALA A 81 -3.46 17.33 4.03
N GLY A 82 -3.74 18.58 4.41
CA GLY A 82 -3.46 19.77 3.59
C GLY A 82 -1.98 20.14 3.51
N VAL A 83 -1.18 19.73 4.51
CA VAL A 83 0.29 19.91 4.56
C VAL A 83 1.00 18.72 3.91
N LEU A 84 0.40 17.54 3.98
CA LEU A 84 0.76 16.31 3.27
C LEU A 84 0.35 16.40 1.79
N LYS A 85 0.65 17.53 1.15
CA LYS A 85 0.84 17.54 -0.29
C LYS A 85 1.95 16.53 -0.54
N PHE A 86 1.59 15.35 -1.08
CA PHE A 86 2.55 14.34 -1.52
C PHE A 86 3.60 15.08 -2.34
N SER A 87 4.79 15.30 -1.77
CA SER A 87 5.84 15.97 -2.51
C SER A 87 6.18 15.04 -3.66
N PRO A 88 6.15 15.50 -4.93
CA PRO A 88 6.53 14.66 -6.07
C PRO A 88 7.92 14.03 -5.87
N LEU A 89 8.76 14.66 -5.04
CA LEU A 89 10.08 14.18 -4.65
C LEU A 89 10.07 12.82 -3.93
N ILE A 90 9.00 12.47 -3.20
CA ILE A 90 8.94 11.18 -2.50
C ILE A 90 8.89 9.99 -3.46
N VAL A 91 8.35 10.20 -4.67
CA VAL A 91 8.38 9.18 -5.73
C VAL A 91 9.81 8.89 -6.17
N PHE A 92 10.74 9.83 -6.08
CA PHE A 92 12.13 9.64 -6.49
C PHE A 92 13.04 9.12 -5.39
N LEU A 93 12.59 9.04 -4.14
CA LEU A 93 13.39 8.50 -3.03
C LEU A 93 13.95 7.08 -3.31
N PRO A 94 13.23 6.15 -3.97
CA PRO A 94 13.79 4.83 -4.29
C PRO A 94 14.99 4.87 -5.23
N LEU A 95 15.26 5.99 -5.93
CA LEU A 95 16.50 6.14 -6.69
C LEU A 95 17.74 6.14 -5.79
N THR A 96 17.59 6.48 -4.51
CA THR A 96 18.67 6.34 -3.51
C THR A 96 19.12 4.89 -3.34
N PHE A 97 18.32 3.92 -3.76
CA PHE A 97 18.70 2.50 -3.73
C PHE A 97 19.84 2.17 -4.68
N PHE A 98 20.19 3.03 -5.63
CA PHE A 98 21.38 2.86 -6.47
C PHE A 98 22.63 3.52 -5.88
N LEU A 99 22.49 4.30 -4.80
CA LEU A 99 23.62 4.91 -4.13
C LEU A 99 24.37 3.85 -3.30
N GLY A 100 25.70 3.93 -3.29
CA GLY A 100 26.56 3.05 -2.48
C GLY A 100 26.58 3.38 -0.99
N LYS A 101 25.76 4.34 -0.52
CA LYS A 101 25.72 4.79 0.87
C LYS A 101 24.60 4.10 1.64
N ILE A 102 24.98 3.19 2.55
CA ILE A 102 24.04 2.35 3.31
C ILE A 102 23.01 3.19 4.08
N GLU A 103 23.46 4.21 4.79
CA GLU A 103 22.63 5.10 5.60
C GLU A 103 21.52 5.79 4.80
N ILE A 104 21.85 6.25 3.58
CA ILE A 104 20.90 7.00 2.75
C ILE A 104 19.80 6.07 2.24
N PHE A 105 20.15 4.91 1.69
CA PHE A 105 19.14 4.00 1.16
C PHE A 105 18.29 3.40 2.29
N LEU A 106 18.88 3.07 3.45
CA LEU A 106 18.12 2.55 4.60
C LEU A 106 17.12 3.57 5.12
N THR A 107 17.53 4.84 5.22
CA THR A 107 16.62 5.93 5.61
C THR A 107 15.46 6.05 4.64
N ALA A 108 15.74 6.06 3.34
CA ALA A 108 14.69 6.10 2.32
C ALA A 108 13.78 4.87 2.38
N TYR A 109 14.34 3.69 2.62
CA TYR A 109 13.61 2.43 2.75
C TYR A 109 12.62 2.47 3.92
N PHE A 110 13.07 2.87 5.12
CA PHE A 110 12.22 2.95 6.30
C PHE A 110 11.11 3.99 6.16
N ILE A 111 11.38 5.13 5.52
CA ILE A 111 10.35 6.12 5.20
C ILE A 111 9.24 5.46 4.37
N PHE A 112 9.60 4.69 3.34
CA PHE A 112 8.62 3.98 2.51
C PHE A 112 7.81 2.96 3.31
N VAL A 113 8.48 2.11 4.10
CA VAL A 113 7.80 1.12 4.96
C VAL A 113 6.79 1.82 5.87
N PHE A 114 7.20 2.89 6.54
CA PHE A 114 6.30 3.67 7.40
C PHE A 114 5.12 4.26 6.63
N VAL A 115 5.37 4.96 5.51
CA VAL A 115 4.30 5.59 4.70
C VAL A 115 3.29 4.56 4.23
N PHE A 116 3.72 3.40 3.74
CA PHE A 116 2.81 2.37 3.25
C PHE A 116 1.99 1.73 4.37
N TYR A 117 2.55 1.50 5.56
CA TYR A 117 1.75 1.03 6.69
C TYR A 117 0.76 2.09 7.20
N VAL A 118 1.11 3.38 7.11
CA VAL A 118 0.14 4.47 7.42
C VAL A 118 -1.00 4.48 6.41
N ILE A 119 -0.71 4.32 5.11
CA ILE A 119 -1.73 4.21 4.07
C ILE A 119 -2.62 2.99 4.34
N GLU A 120 -2.04 1.82 4.60
CA GLU A 120 -2.79 0.59 4.92
C GLU A 120 -3.70 0.78 6.14
N PHE A 121 -3.18 1.40 7.21
CA PHE A 121 -3.98 1.74 8.39
C PHE A 121 -5.18 2.64 8.05
N ILE A 122 -4.96 3.71 7.28
CA ILE A 122 -6.03 4.62 6.85
C ILE A 122 -7.07 3.88 6.01
N LEU A 123 -6.64 3.06 5.05
CA LEU A 123 -7.55 2.28 4.19
C LEU A 123 -8.39 1.30 5.02
N ASN A 124 -7.76 0.57 5.96
CA ASN A 124 -8.46 -0.35 6.86
C ASN A 124 -9.46 0.38 7.77
N TYR A 125 -9.06 1.52 8.36
CA TYR A 125 -9.94 2.32 9.19
C TYR A 125 -11.16 2.83 8.41
N GLN A 126 -10.95 3.41 7.22
CA GLN A 126 -12.05 3.94 6.40
C GLN A 126 -12.97 2.82 5.91
N PHE A 127 -12.40 1.67 5.52
CA PHE A 127 -13.19 0.50 5.14
C PHE A 127 -14.11 0.07 6.28
N ASN A 128 -13.55 -0.21 7.46
CA ASN A 128 -14.32 -0.68 8.61
C ASN A 128 -15.38 0.32 9.09
N LYS A 129 -15.13 1.62 8.90
CA LYS A 129 -16.10 2.67 9.24
C LYS A 129 -17.28 2.75 8.26
N MET A 130 -17.05 2.41 6.99
CA MET A 130 -18.04 2.55 5.92
C MET A 130 -18.93 1.33 5.74
N VAL A 131 -18.38 0.15 6.03
CA VAL A 131 -19.10 -1.11 5.86
C VAL A 131 -20.21 -1.25 6.90
N SER A 132 -21.38 -1.71 6.46
CA SER A 132 -22.51 -2.04 7.33
C SER A 132 -22.18 -3.18 8.31
N VAL A 133 -22.77 -3.14 9.50
CA VAL A 133 -22.55 -4.18 10.53
C VAL A 133 -23.02 -5.55 10.02
N GLU A 134 -24.06 -5.57 9.19
CA GLU A 134 -24.65 -6.78 8.61
C GLU A 134 -23.72 -7.47 7.60
N ASN A 135 -22.90 -6.69 6.87
CA ASN A 135 -22.03 -7.21 5.81
C ASN A 135 -20.53 -7.18 6.16
N ILE A 136 -20.13 -6.68 7.34
CA ILE A 136 -18.72 -6.49 7.73
C ILE A 136 -17.86 -7.75 7.55
N SER A 137 -18.33 -8.89 8.05
CA SER A 137 -17.58 -10.15 7.95
C SER A 137 -17.41 -10.62 6.49
N SER A 138 -18.45 -10.46 5.67
CA SER A 138 -18.43 -10.82 4.25
C SER A 138 -17.49 -9.91 3.46
N LEU A 139 -17.58 -8.60 3.67
CA LEU A 139 -16.80 -7.61 2.94
C LEU A 139 -15.32 -7.59 3.36
N ILE A 140 -15.00 -7.82 4.64
CA ILE A 140 -13.61 -8.04 5.08
C ILE A 140 -13.04 -9.31 4.42
N SER A 141 -13.81 -10.39 4.39
CA SER A 141 -13.37 -11.65 3.75
C SER A 141 -13.16 -11.49 2.24
N PHE A 142 -14.05 -10.73 1.58
CA PHE A 142 -13.92 -10.40 0.17
C PHE A 142 -12.68 -9.54 -0.09
N LYS A 143 -12.48 -8.48 0.70
CA LYS A 143 -11.27 -7.65 0.67
C LYS A 143 -10.01 -8.51 0.79
N SER A 144 -9.96 -9.41 1.78
CA SER A 144 -8.83 -10.32 1.98
C SER A 144 -8.60 -11.23 0.77
N THR A 145 -9.68 -11.74 0.18
CA THR A 145 -9.61 -12.59 -1.03
C THR A 145 -9.03 -11.83 -2.22
N VAL A 146 -9.51 -10.61 -2.49
CA VAL A 146 -9.01 -9.75 -3.57
C VAL A 146 -7.53 -9.43 -3.36
N SER A 147 -7.14 -9.08 -2.13
CA SER A 147 -5.74 -8.83 -1.77
C SER A 147 -4.86 -10.05 -2.06
N ARG A 148 -5.26 -11.24 -1.60
CA ARG A 148 -4.51 -12.49 -1.83
C ARG A 148 -4.35 -12.84 -3.32
N ILE A 149 -5.41 -12.66 -4.12
CA ILE A 149 -5.32 -12.86 -5.57
C ILE A 149 -4.30 -11.90 -6.17
N GLY A 150 -4.36 -10.61 -5.78
CA GLY A 150 -3.37 -9.61 -6.16
C GLY A 150 -1.95 -10.01 -5.75
N SER A 151 -1.77 -10.50 -4.52
CA SER A 151 -0.49 -10.96 -4.01
C SER A 151 0.11 -12.08 -4.87
N VAL A 152 -0.70 -13.08 -5.23
CA VAL A 152 -0.25 -14.21 -6.06
C VAL A 152 0.17 -13.72 -7.45
N LEU A 153 -0.64 -12.86 -8.08
CA LEU A 153 -0.31 -12.28 -9.39
C LEU A 153 1.00 -11.48 -9.32
N LEU A 154 1.16 -10.65 -8.29
CA LEU A 154 2.36 -9.85 -8.09
C LEU A 154 3.58 -10.72 -7.79
N LEU A 155 3.44 -11.82 -7.06
CA LEU A 155 4.53 -12.75 -6.81
C LEU A 155 5.05 -13.37 -8.11
N CYS A 156 4.16 -13.75 -9.03
CA CYS A 156 4.54 -14.23 -10.36
C CYS A 156 5.29 -13.15 -11.16
N ILE A 157 4.81 -11.91 -11.12
CA ILE A 157 5.46 -10.77 -11.79
C ILE A 157 6.85 -10.50 -11.18
N LEU A 158 6.95 -10.44 -9.85
CA LEU A 158 8.22 -10.22 -9.14
C LEU A 158 9.23 -11.33 -9.46
N SER A 159 8.78 -12.59 -9.46
CA SER A 159 9.61 -13.74 -9.83
C SER A 159 10.14 -13.66 -11.26
N PHE A 160 9.35 -13.10 -12.18
CA PHE A 160 9.81 -12.83 -13.54
C PHE A 160 10.79 -11.65 -13.59
N MET A 161 10.51 -10.55 -12.89
CA MET A 161 11.37 -9.35 -12.88
C MET A 161 12.77 -9.66 -12.33
N VAL A 162 12.89 -10.37 -11.21
CA VAL A 162 14.20 -10.69 -10.61
C VAL A 162 15.08 -11.60 -11.48
N LYS A 163 14.51 -12.29 -12.48
CA LYS A 163 15.29 -13.05 -13.47
C LYS A 163 15.91 -12.16 -14.55
N GLN A 164 15.31 -11.00 -14.81
CA GLN A 164 15.70 -10.11 -15.92
C GLN A 164 16.50 -8.90 -15.46
N MET A 165 16.36 -8.50 -14.19
CA MET A 165 16.98 -7.29 -13.66
C MET A 165 17.48 -7.52 -12.23
N SER A 166 18.41 -6.68 -11.79
CA SER A 166 18.95 -6.76 -10.42
C SER A 166 17.87 -6.49 -9.38
N VAL A 167 18.00 -7.11 -8.20
CA VAL A 167 17.04 -6.92 -7.09
C VAL A 167 16.91 -5.44 -6.71
N SER A 168 18.01 -4.67 -6.76
CA SER A 168 17.96 -3.22 -6.54
C SER A 168 17.04 -2.49 -7.54
N ALA A 169 17.09 -2.87 -8.82
CA ALA A 169 16.23 -2.29 -9.85
C ALA A 169 14.76 -2.68 -9.66
N VAL A 170 14.48 -3.95 -9.34
CA VAL A 170 13.12 -4.42 -9.03
C VAL A 170 12.52 -3.65 -7.86
N MET A 171 13.32 -3.38 -6.82
CA MET A 171 12.84 -2.68 -5.61
C MET A 171 12.49 -1.25 -5.95
N ALA A 172 13.41 -0.54 -6.60
CA ALA A 172 13.20 0.84 -6.98
C ALA A 172 11.97 0.98 -7.88
N ILE A 173 11.86 0.16 -8.94
CA ILE A 173 10.74 0.23 -9.88
C ILE A 173 9.40 0.00 -9.17
N ASN A 174 9.28 -1.06 -8.36
CA ASN A 174 8.00 -1.37 -7.71
C ASN A 174 7.63 -0.36 -6.62
N PHE A 175 8.59 0.18 -5.87
CA PHE A 175 8.34 1.23 -4.87
C PHE A 175 7.92 2.55 -5.55
N MET A 176 8.53 2.92 -6.68
CA MET A 176 8.10 4.09 -7.45
C MET A 176 6.72 3.87 -8.07
N LEU A 177 6.51 2.71 -8.70
CA LEU A 177 5.26 2.36 -9.38
C LEU A 177 4.08 2.37 -8.41
N SER A 178 4.23 1.82 -7.20
CA SER A 178 3.15 1.79 -6.21
C SER A 178 2.71 3.21 -5.84
N LEU A 179 3.64 4.14 -5.58
CA LEU A 179 3.30 5.53 -5.30
C LEU A 179 2.70 6.26 -6.50
N ILE A 180 3.24 6.05 -7.70
CA ILE A 180 2.72 6.68 -8.92
C ILE A 180 1.27 6.26 -9.16
N LEU A 181 0.96 4.96 -9.04
CA LEU A 181 -0.40 4.45 -9.24
C LEU A 181 -1.37 4.99 -8.18
N LEU A 182 -0.95 5.05 -6.91
CA LEU A 182 -1.75 5.65 -5.83
C LEU A 182 -2.00 7.15 -6.07
N ALA A 183 -0.98 7.89 -6.53
CA ALA A 183 -1.08 9.32 -6.82
C ALA A 183 -1.98 9.59 -8.03
N VAL A 184 -1.79 8.87 -9.15
CA VAL A 184 -2.62 9.00 -10.35
C VAL A 184 -4.08 8.67 -10.03
N LEU A 185 -4.35 7.60 -9.29
CA LEU A 185 -5.70 7.24 -8.88
C LEU A 185 -6.33 8.35 -8.03
N SER A 186 -5.57 8.91 -7.08
CA SER A 186 -6.02 10.03 -6.24
C SER A 186 -6.39 11.27 -7.07
N VAL A 187 -5.55 11.64 -8.05
CA VAL A 187 -5.79 12.79 -8.94
C VAL A 187 -7.03 12.57 -9.81
N ILE A 188 -7.20 11.37 -10.39
CA ILE A 188 -8.38 11.03 -11.19
C ILE A 188 -9.67 11.18 -10.35
N ILE A 189 -9.64 10.71 -9.11
CA ILE A 189 -10.78 10.83 -8.18
C ILE A 189 -11.07 12.29 -7.85
N MET A 190 -10.04 13.08 -7.53
CA MET A 190 -10.19 14.50 -7.23
C MET A 190 -10.78 15.27 -8.42
N LYS A 191 -10.30 15.01 -9.64
CA LYS A 191 -10.82 15.63 -10.86
C LYS A 191 -12.30 15.27 -11.08
N LYS A 192 -12.67 14.01 -10.86
CA LYS A 192 -14.07 13.58 -10.98
C LYS A 192 -14.97 14.24 -9.93
N ALA A 193 -14.49 14.41 -8.70
CA ALA A 193 -15.23 15.08 -7.63
C ALA A 193 -15.41 16.59 -7.84
N GLY A 194 -14.42 17.28 -8.44
CA GLY A 194 -14.52 18.69 -8.80
C GLY A 194 -15.47 18.96 -9.98
N VAL A 195 -15.53 18.04 -10.95
CA VAL A 195 -16.50 18.13 -12.05
C VAL A 195 -17.94 17.94 -11.57
N ASP A 196 -18.19 17.08 -10.58
CA ASP A 196 -19.53 16.92 -9.98
C ASP A 196 -19.95 18.10 -9.07
N SER A 197 -19.01 18.94 -8.60
CA SER A 197 -19.33 20.14 -7.82
C SER A 197 -19.65 21.37 -8.67
N ASP A 198 -19.13 21.44 -9.91
CA ASP A 198 -19.38 22.56 -10.84
C ASP A 198 -20.64 22.39 -11.70
N VAL A 199 -21.35 21.25 -11.58
CA VAL A 199 -22.60 20.93 -12.31
C VAL A 199 -23.83 21.01 -11.38
N LYS A 200 -23.71 21.66 -10.22
CA LYS A 200 -24.84 21.95 -9.31
C LYS A 200 -25.26 23.41 -9.33
#